data_AF-A0A259CIQ4-F1
#
_entry.id   AF-A0A259CIQ4-F1
#
_cell.length_a   1.000
_cell.length_b   1.000
_cell.length_c   1.000
_cell.angle_alpha   90.00
_cell.angle_beta   90.00
_cell.angle_gamma   90.00
#
_symmetry.space_group_name_H-M   'P 1'
#
loop_
_entity.id
_entity.type
_entity.pdbx_description
1 polymer ?
#
loop_
_entity_poly.entity_id
_entity_poly.type
_entity_poly.pdbx_seq_one_letter_code
_entity_poly.pdbx_strand_id
1 'polypeptide(L)'
;VKRVFIMDDAEQLMPMYLRFVTGVIDSTDLPLNVSREILQESRDVKVIRESSTKRVLSMLEELANSDDETKKEKYRTFWAQFGQVLKEGVGEDQANQERILKLLRFASTHSDSAEQTVSLADYISRMKEGQDKIYYVTGDSFNAAKNSPHLEIFRKKGVEVLLLSDRVDEWMLSFFTEFDGKQMTSVAKGGLDLGNLSDENEKKEHEETEKNFKDLLDRMKAALEDKVKDVRVTFRLTDSPACLVSDENELSGNLLRMLKAAGQQAPDTKPILEINPEHPLLLKLKSDDQHFDEWTQVLFDQALLAEGGQLNDPAAYVKRINQLLLS
;
A
#
# COMPACT_ATOMS: atom_id res chain seq x y z
N VAL A 1 -15.37 -6.00 -40.05
CA VAL A 1 -14.98 -7.25 -40.73
C VAL A 1 -15.07 -7.02 -42.22
N LYS A 2 -13.93 -7.07 -42.92
CA LYS A 2 -13.83 -6.72 -44.35
C LYS A 2 -14.49 -5.37 -44.66
N ARG A 3 -14.31 -4.38 -43.77
CA ARG A 3 -14.93 -3.03 -43.81
C ARG A 3 -16.45 -3.01 -43.71
N VAL A 4 -17.06 -4.13 -43.35
CA VAL A 4 -18.49 -4.22 -43.01
C VAL A 4 -18.63 -4.14 -41.49
N PHE A 5 -19.55 -3.29 -41.04
CA PHE A 5 -19.92 -3.17 -39.64
C PHE A 5 -20.63 -4.45 -39.18
N ILE A 6 -20.21 -4.98 -38.04
CA ILE A 6 -20.76 -6.22 -37.47
C ILE A 6 -21.49 -5.94 -36.16
N MET A 7 -20.77 -5.38 -35.18
CA MET A 7 -21.32 -5.03 -33.87
C MET A 7 -20.48 -3.95 -33.19
N ASP A 8 -21.10 -3.29 -32.21
CA ASP A 8 -20.50 -2.44 -31.19
C ASP A 8 -20.27 -3.21 -29.88
N ASP A 9 -19.55 -2.60 -28.92
CA ASP A 9 -19.33 -3.13 -27.56
C ASP A 9 -18.82 -4.58 -27.52
N ALA A 10 -17.79 -4.85 -28.31
CA ALA A 10 -17.11 -6.15 -28.32
C ALA A 10 -16.08 -6.25 -27.19
N GLU A 11 -16.55 -6.34 -25.94
CA GLU A 11 -15.73 -6.45 -24.72
C GLU A 11 -14.70 -7.58 -24.78
N GLN A 12 -14.94 -8.61 -25.59
CA GLN A 12 -14.02 -9.75 -25.76
C GLN A 12 -12.71 -9.37 -26.48
N LEU A 13 -12.66 -8.22 -27.15
CA LEU A 13 -11.50 -7.78 -27.93
C LEU A 13 -10.45 -7.03 -27.11
N MET A 14 -10.75 -6.67 -25.86
CA MET A 14 -9.83 -6.02 -24.93
C MET A 14 -9.96 -6.61 -23.53
N PRO A 15 -8.88 -6.59 -22.72
CA PRO A 15 -8.99 -6.92 -21.31
C PRO A 15 -9.66 -5.79 -20.51
N MET A 16 -10.24 -6.15 -19.35
CA MET A 16 -11.02 -5.23 -18.52
C MET A 16 -10.19 -4.04 -18.01
N TYR A 17 -8.93 -4.25 -17.68
CA TYR A 17 -8.00 -3.18 -17.32
C TYR A 17 -7.64 -2.21 -18.48
N LEU A 18 -8.10 -2.46 -19.71
CA LEU A 18 -7.99 -1.56 -20.87
C LEU A 18 -9.36 -1.08 -21.39
N ARG A 19 -10.43 -1.19 -20.58
CA ARG A 19 -11.81 -0.79 -20.95
C ARG A 19 -12.00 0.67 -21.37
N PHE A 20 -11.03 1.54 -21.08
CA PHE A 20 -11.04 2.93 -21.52
C PHE A 20 -10.67 3.11 -23.00
N VAL A 21 -10.12 2.08 -23.65
CA VAL A 21 -9.69 2.15 -25.04
C VAL A 21 -10.90 2.13 -25.97
N THR A 22 -11.02 3.17 -26.78
CA THR A 22 -12.00 3.24 -27.88
C THR A 22 -11.30 3.12 -29.22
N GLY A 23 -11.95 2.48 -30.19
CA GLY A 23 -11.35 2.28 -31.51
C GLY A 23 -12.16 1.38 -32.42
N VAL A 24 -11.59 1.10 -33.58
CA VAL A 24 -12.18 0.22 -34.61
C VAL A 24 -11.18 -0.88 -34.94
N ILE A 25 -11.63 -2.13 -34.88
CA ILE A 25 -10.88 -3.30 -35.36
C ILE A 25 -11.53 -3.80 -36.64
N ASP A 26 -10.81 -3.73 -37.74
CA ASP A 26 -11.23 -4.38 -39.00
C ASP A 26 -10.38 -5.62 -39.26
N SER A 27 -11.04 -6.79 -39.21
CA SER A 27 -10.43 -8.09 -39.51
C SER A 27 -10.91 -8.61 -40.87
N THR A 28 -9.99 -9.19 -41.64
CA THR A 28 -10.28 -9.95 -42.86
C THR A 28 -10.58 -11.43 -42.60
N ASP A 29 -10.20 -11.91 -41.42
CA ASP A 29 -10.13 -13.33 -41.08
C ASP A 29 -11.37 -13.81 -40.32
N LEU A 30 -12.06 -12.89 -39.63
CA LEU A 30 -13.36 -13.17 -39.02
C LEU A 30 -14.45 -13.36 -40.11
N PRO A 31 -15.37 -14.31 -39.92
CA PRO A 31 -16.49 -14.50 -40.84
C PRO A 31 -17.55 -13.39 -40.63
N LEU A 32 -18.28 -13.04 -41.71
CA LEU A 32 -19.28 -11.96 -41.67
C LEU A 32 -20.50 -12.27 -40.79
N ASN A 33 -20.80 -13.55 -40.58
CA ASN A 33 -21.92 -14.03 -39.74
C ASN A 33 -21.52 -14.27 -38.28
N VAL A 34 -20.47 -13.59 -37.79
CA VAL A 34 -19.99 -13.76 -36.42
C VAL A 34 -20.97 -13.14 -35.41
N SER A 35 -21.49 -13.97 -34.50
CA SER A 35 -22.33 -13.54 -33.37
C SER A 35 -21.47 -13.26 -32.13
N ARG A 36 -22.04 -12.61 -31.09
CA ARG A 36 -21.37 -12.40 -29.80
C ARG A 36 -20.92 -13.71 -29.14
N GLU A 37 -21.68 -14.78 -29.31
CA GLU A 37 -21.35 -16.13 -28.80
C GLU A 37 -20.15 -16.73 -29.54
N ILE A 38 -20.13 -16.63 -30.88
CA ILE A 38 -19.01 -17.13 -31.70
C ILE A 38 -17.72 -16.35 -31.40
N LEU A 39 -17.81 -15.08 -31.02
CA LEU A 39 -16.63 -14.31 -30.62
C LEU A 39 -15.98 -14.84 -29.33
N GLN A 40 -16.76 -15.34 -28.38
CA GLN A 40 -16.22 -15.77 -27.07
C GLN A 40 -15.32 -17.01 -27.17
N GLU A 41 -15.59 -17.92 -28.12
CA GLU A 41 -14.85 -19.18 -28.28
C GLU A 41 -13.84 -19.14 -29.44
N SER A 42 -13.74 -18.02 -30.17
CA SER A 42 -12.89 -17.93 -31.35
C SER A 42 -11.41 -17.75 -31.01
N ARG A 43 -10.57 -18.62 -31.58
CA ARG A 43 -9.10 -18.49 -31.53
C ARG A 43 -8.63 -17.16 -32.12
N ASP A 44 -9.26 -16.69 -33.19
CA ASP A 44 -8.88 -15.45 -33.85
C ASP A 44 -9.17 -14.24 -32.97
N VAL A 45 -10.28 -14.26 -32.22
CA VAL A 45 -10.61 -13.21 -31.24
C VAL A 45 -9.57 -13.15 -30.14
N LYS A 46 -9.10 -14.30 -29.64
CA LYS A 46 -8.02 -14.34 -28.65
C LYS A 46 -6.73 -13.70 -29.20
N VAL A 47 -6.34 -14.04 -30.42
CA VAL A 47 -5.15 -13.46 -31.08
C VAL A 47 -5.32 -11.94 -31.26
N ILE A 48 -6.49 -11.51 -31.73
CA ILE A 48 -6.80 -10.08 -31.89
C ILE A 48 -6.70 -9.36 -30.54
N ARG A 49 -7.28 -9.92 -29.46
CA ARG A 49 -7.22 -9.35 -28.11
C ARG A 49 -5.77 -9.20 -27.63
N GLU A 50 -4.96 -10.26 -27.76
CA GLU A 50 -3.55 -10.23 -27.35
C GLU A 50 -2.73 -9.20 -28.15
N SER A 51 -2.91 -9.15 -29.48
CA SER A 51 -2.22 -8.19 -30.35
C SER A 51 -2.64 -6.75 -30.06
N SER A 52 -3.93 -6.50 -29.88
CA SER A 52 -4.47 -5.18 -29.52
C SER A 52 -3.96 -4.73 -28.15
N THR A 53 -3.98 -5.62 -27.15
CA THR A 53 -3.43 -5.36 -25.81
C THR A 53 -1.96 -4.96 -25.90
N LYS A 54 -1.13 -5.73 -26.63
CA LYS A 54 0.29 -5.42 -26.81
C LYS A 54 0.49 -4.06 -27.48
N ARG A 55 -0.32 -3.73 -28.49
CA ARG A 55 -0.26 -2.45 -29.20
C ARG A 55 -0.60 -1.27 -28.30
N VAL A 56 -1.64 -1.38 -27.48
CA VAL A 56 -2.02 -0.34 -26.50
C VAL A 56 -0.91 -0.14 -25.48
N LEU A 57 -0.40 -1.22 -24.88
CA LEU A 57 0.70 -1.13 -23.92
C LEU A 57 1.95 -0.49 -24.53
N SER A 58 2.30 -0.84 -25.79
CA SER A 58 3.43 -0.21 -26.48
C SER A 58 3.23 1.28 -26.74
N MET A 59 2.00 1.71 -27.02
CA MET A 59 1.67 3.13 -27.14
C MET A 59 1.83 3.86 -25.80
N LEU A 60 1.37 3.25 -24.71
CA LEU A 60 1.54 3.81 -23.36
C LEU A 60 3.02 3.89 -22.96
N GLU A 61 3.81 2.86 -23.27
CA GLU A 61 5.26 2.84 -23.06
C GLU A 61 5.96 3.96 -23.84
N GLU A 62 5.57 4.21 -25.10
CA GLU A 62 6.12 5.30 -25.91
C GLU A 62 5.82 6.66 -25.27
N LEU A 63 4.62 6.87 -24.73
CA LEU A 63 4.28 8.11 -24.03
C LEU A 63 5.04 8.26 -22.72
N ALA A 64 5.12 7.17 -21.94
CA ALA A 64 5.72 7.14 -20.61
C ALA A 64 7.24 7.36 -20.64
N ASN A 65 7.92 6.82 -21.64
CA ASN A 65 9.38 6.82 -21.77
C ASN A 65 9.89 7.88 -22.76
N SER A 66 9.03 8.77 -23.26
CA SER A 66 9.46 9.80 -24.19
C SER A 66 10.25 10.90 -23.48
N ASP A 67 11.31 11.41 -24.11
CA ASP A 67 12.00 12.63 -23.67
C ASP A 67 11.25 13.92 -24.03
N ASP A 68 10.20 13.83 -24.85
CA ASP A 68 9.34 14.95 -25.22
C ASP A 68 8.36 15.27 -24.07
N GLU A 69 8.52 16.44 -23.46
CA GLU A 69 7.67 16.89 -22.36
C GLU A 69 6.17 16.93 -22.71
N THR A 70 5.82 17.16 -23.98
CA THR A 70 4.41 17.12 -24.41
C THR A 70 3.82 15.70 -24.37
N LYS A 71 4.64 14.67 -24.63
CA LYS A 71 4.24 13.26 -24.52
C LYS A 71 4.22 12.80 -23.06
N LYS A 72 5.18 13.23 -22.24
CA LYS A 72 5.16 12.98 -20.79
C LYS A 72 3.92 13.57 -20.13
N GLU A 73 3.54 14.79 -20.50
CA GLU A 73 2.34 15.42 -19.95
C GLU A 73 1.05 14.70 -20.36
N LYS A 74 1.00 14.19 -21.60
CA LYS A 74 -0.09 13.29 -22.02
C LYS A 74 -0.11 12.01 -21.19
N TYR A 75 1.05 11.45 -20.84
CA TYR A 75 1.12 10.28 -19.97
C TYR A 75 0.65 10.58 -18.55
N ARG A 76 1.04 11.72 -17.96
CA ARG A 76 0.54 12.16 -16.66
C ARG A 76 -0.97 12.33 -16.66
N THR A 77 -1.51 12.96 -17.71
CA THR A 77 -2.96 13.10 -17.89
C THR A 77 -3.64 11.74 -18.00
N PHE A 78 -3.08 10.82 -18.80
CA PHE A 78 -3.57 9.45 -18.90
C PHE A 78 -3.57 8.75 -17.53
N TRP A 79 -2.46 8.83 -16.79
CA TRP A 79 -2.33 8.21 -15.47
C TRP A 79 -3.34 8.78 -14.47
N ALA A 80 -3.53 10.10 -14.44
CA ALA A 80 -4.50 10.75 -13.57
C ALA A 80 -5.95 10.29 -13.83
N GLN A 81 -6.30 9.94 -15.09
CA GLN A 81 -7.65 9.52 -15.45
C GLN A 81 -7.85 8.00 -15.38
N PHE A 82 -6.84 7.21 -15.73
CA PHE A 82 -6.96 5.77 -15.98
C PHE A 82 -5.97 4.91 -15.18
N GLY A 83 -5.10 5.51 -14.36
CA GLY A 83 -4.06 4.81 -13.61
C GLY A 83 -4.62 3.74 -12.66
N GLN A 84 -5.71 4.05 -11.94
CA GLN A 84 -6.38 3.06 -11.08
C GLN A 84 -6.88 1.85 -11.87
N VAL A 85 -7.40 2.07 -13.09
CA VAL A 85 -7.87 1.00 -13.99
C VAL A 85 -6.68 0.18 -14.49
N LEU A 86 -5.56 0.83 -14.84
CA LEU A 86 -4.37 0.14 -15.30
C LEU A 86 -3.74 -0.75 -14.20
N LYS A 87 -3.84 -0.35 -12.92
CA LYS A 87 -3.38 -1.16 -11.78
C LYS A 87 -4.08 -2.52 -11.70
N GLU A 88 -5.33 -2.64 -12.16
CA GLU A 88 -6.06 -3.91 -12.22
C GLU A 88 -5.33 -4.93 -13.12
N GLY A 89 -4.63 -4.46 -14.16
CA GLY A 89 -3.88 -5.31 -15.08
C GLY A 89 -2.80 -6.15 -14.41
N VAL A 90 -2.28 -5.72 -13.26
CA VAL A 90 -1.21 -6.42 -12.53
C VAL A 90 -1.65 -7.82 -12.08
N GLY A 91 -2.90 -7.97 -11.63
CA GLY A 91 -3.46 -9.27 -11.24
C GLY A 91 -4.26 -9.96 -12.36
N GLU A 92 -4.75 -9.20 -13.35
CA GLU A 92 -5.56 -9.75 -14.45
C GLU A 92 -4.74 -10.32 -15.61
N ASP A 93 -3.57 -9.75 -15.93
CA ASP A 93 -2.78 -10.10 -17.11
C ASP A 93 -1.33 -10.43 -16.75
N GLN A 94 -1.13 -11.66 -16.26
CA GLN A 94 0.19 -12.18 -15.91
C GLN A 94 1.18 -12.15 -17.09
N ALA A 95 0.70 -12.27 -18.34
CA ALA A 95 1.55 -12.29 -19.51
C ALA A 95 2.15 -10.90 -19.83
N ASN A 96 1.49 -9.82 -19.41
CA ASN A 96 1.96 -8.45 -19.57
C ASN A 96 2.31 -7.76 -18.24
N GLN A 97 2.28 -8.48 -17.11
CA GLN A 97 2.48 -7.92 -15.77
C GLN A 97 3.74 -7.05 -15.67
N GLU A 98 4.89 -7.52 -16.15
CA GLU A 98 6.15 -6.75 -16.11
C GLU A 98 6.04 -5.41 -16.85
N ARG A 99 5.35 -5.39 -18.00
CA ARG A 99 5.14 -4.18 -18.80
C ARG A 99 4.21 -3.20 -18.07
N ILE A 100 3.16 -3.73 -17.44
CA ILE A 100 2.21 -2.94 -16.65
C ILE A 100 2.93 -2.32 -15.44
N LEU A 101 3.76 -3.08 -14.73
CA LEU A 101 4.54 -2.58 -13.58
C LEU A 101 5.42 -1.38 -13.97
N LYS A 102 6.07 -1.41 -15.15
CA LYS A 102 6.87 -0.29 -15.69
C LYS A 102 6.05 0.97 -15.99
N LEU A 103 4.77 0.81 -16.29
CA LEU A 103 3.83 1.91 -16.54
C LEU A 103 3.28 2.52 -15.25
N LEU A 104 3.31 1.82 -14.12
CA LEU A 104 2.76 2.36 -12.87
C LEU A 104 3.43 3.66 -12.45
N ARG A 105 2.65 4.57 -11.85
CA ARG A 105 3.15 5.76 -11.17
C ARG A 105 2.60 5.82 -9.75
N PHE A 106 3.40 6.37 -8.85
CA PHE A 106 3.08 6.44 -7.43
C PHE A 106 3.38 7.83 -6.89
N ALA A 107 2.73 8.16 -5.78
CA ALA A 107 3.23 9.21 -4.90
C ALA A 107 4.33 8.61 -4.01
N SER A 108 5.28 9.43 -3.56
CA SER A 108 6.33 8.97 -2.64
C SER A 108 6.76 10.08 -1.69
N THR A 109 7.43 9.69 -0.59
CA THR A 109 8.01 10.61 0.38
C THR A 109 9.08 11.54 -0.21
N HIS A 110 9.63 11.25 -1.39
CA HIS A 110 10.57 12.13 -2.08
C HIS A 110 9.88 13.40 -2.63
N SER A 111 8.65 13.26 -3.13
CA SER A 111 7.88 14.38 -3.69
C SER A 111 6.98 15.08 -2.68
N ASP A 112 6.54 14.34 -1.64
CA ASP A 112 5.57 14.79 -0.63
C ASP A 112 4.29 15.41 -1.22
N SER A 113 3.94 15.04 -2.46
CA SER A 113 2.77 15.47 -3.22
C SER A 113 1.82 14.30 -3.46
N ALA A 114 0.52 14.59 -3.52
CA ALA A 114 -0.51 13.61 -3.86
C ALA A 114 -0.44 13.18 -5.34
N GLU A 115 0.24 13.97 -6.18
CA GLU A 115 0.39 13.66 -7.59
C GLU A 115 1.28 12.43 -7.78
N GLN A 116 0.72 11.39 -8.41
CA GLN A 116 1.41 10.13 -8.66
C GLN A 116 2.29 10.25 -9.91
N THR A 117 3.55 10.65 -9.73
CA THR A 117 4.51 10.88 -10.82
C THR A 117 5.73 9.97 -10.79
N VAL A 118 5.94 9.23 -9.70
CA VAL A 118 7.14 8.41 -9.49
C VAL A 118 6.96 7.05 -10.15
N SER A 119 7.82 6.71 -11.11
CA SER A 119 7.89 5.33 -11.61
C SER A 119 8.72 4.43 -10.67
N LEU A 120 8.57 3.11 -10.79
CA LEU A 120 9.41 2.16 -10.05
C LEU A 120 10.88 2.25 -10.47
N ALA A 121 11.16 2.54 -11.74
CA ALA A 121 12.52 2.76 -12.23
C ALA A 121 13.13 4.02 -11.60
N ASP A 122 12.36 5.11 -11.49
CA ASP A 122 12.76 6.33 -10.82
C ASP A 122 13.08 6.07 -9.34
N TYR A 123 12.23 5.32 -8.64
CA TYR A 123 12.48 4.90 -7.27
C TYR A 123 13.80 4.13 -7.15
N ILE A 124 14.01 3.11 -8.00
CA ILE A 124 15.24 2.30 -8.00
C ILE A 124 16.48 3.16 -8.23
N SER A 125 16.44 4.10 -9.17
CA SER A 125 17.57 4.98 -9.46
C SER A 125 17.99 5.86 -8.28
N ARG A 126 17.09 6.09 -7.31
CA ARG A 126 17.34 6.86 -6.08
C ARG A 126 17.52 6.00 -4.84
N MET A 127 17.51 4.67 -4.97
CA MET A 127 17.74 3.78 -3.84
C MET A 127 19.10 4.05 -3.20
N LYS A 128 19.14 3.97 -1.88
CA LYS A 128 20.39 4.15 -1.12
C LYS A 128 21.31 2.96 -1.27
N GLU A 129 22.60 3.20 -1.08
CA GLU A 129 23.57 2.10 -0.96
C GLU A 129 23.16 1.19 0.20
N GLY A 130 23.18 -0.14 -0.02
CA GLY A 130 22.71 -1.14 0.94
C GLY A 130 21.20 -1.37 0.95
N GLN A 131 20.40 -0.55 0.26
CA GLN A 131 18.96 -0.78 0.11
C GLN A 131 18.67 -1.89 -0.91
N ASP A 132 17.94 -2.92 -0.50
CA ASP A 132 17.58 -4.09 -1.31
C ASP A 132 16.07 -4.28 -1.49
N LYS A 133 15.27 -3.41 -0.88
CA LYS A 133 13.80 -3.47 -0.88
C LYS A 133 13.18 -2.17 -1.38
N ILE A 134 11.99 -2.29 -1.98
CA ILE A 134 11.11 -1.17 -2.29
C ILE A 134 10.10 -1.05 -1.15
N TYR A 135 10.18 0.05 -0.42
CA TYR A 135 9.30 0.29 0.73
C TYR A 135 8.03 1.00 0.30
N TYR A 136 6.89 0.58 0.86
CA TYR A 136 5.61 1.23 0.65
C TYR A 136 4.78 1.29 1.94
N VAL A 137 3.85 2.24 2.00
CA VAL A 137 2.77 2.29 2.99
C VAL A 137 1.44 2.40 2.27
N THR A 138 0.41 1.74 2.79
CA THR A 138 -0.97 1.91 2.32
C THR A 138 -1.78 2.72 3.34
N GLY A 139 -2.75 3.49 2.86
CA GLY A 139 -3.68 4.22 3.71
C GLY A 139 -4.96 4.62 2.98
N ASP A 140 -6.01 4.95 3.73
CA ASP A 140 -7.32 5.30 3.16
C ASP A 140 -7.34 6.65 2.40
N SER A 141 -6.26 7.44 2.51
CA SER A 141 -6.05 8.66 1.76
C SER A 141 -4.56 8.99 1.65
N PHE A 142 -4.19 9.86 0.72
CA PHE A 142 -2.82 10.36 0.61
C PHE A 142 -2.30 10.95 1.93
N ASN A 143 -3.12 11.73 2.63
CA ASN A 143 -2.72 12.34 3.91
C ASN A 143 -2.51 11.30 5.01
N ALA A 144 -3.33 10.25 5.05
CA ALA A 144 -3.13 9.15 5.99
C ALA A 144 -1.83 8.39 5.71
N ALA A 145 -1.56 8.09 4.42
CA ALA A 145 -0.31 7.46 4.02
C ALA A 145 0.91 8.36 4.33
N LYS A 146 0.88 9.64 3.92
CA LYS A 146 1.97 10.61 4.08
C LYS A 146 2.36 10.88 5.53
N ASN A 147 1.38 10.89 6.43
CA ASN A 147 1.57 11.20 7.85
C ASN A 147 1.59 9.94 8.74
N SER A 148 1.73 8.75 8.14
CA SER A 148 1.81 7.52 8.89
C SER A 148 3.04 7.51 9.82
N PRO A 149 2.89 7.12 11.11
CA PRO A 149 4.02 6.98 12.04
C PRO A 149 5.10 6.02 11.52
N HIS A 150 4.73 5.03 10.71
CA HIS A 150 5.66 4.06 10.15
C HIS A 150 6.70 4.67 9.21
N LEU A 151 6.51 5.92 8.76
CA LEU A 151 7.45 6.62 7.88
C LEU A 151 8.59 7.31 8.63
N GLU A 152 8.49 7.49 9.94
CA GLU A 152 9.39 8.35 10.73
C GLU A 152 10.86 7.95 10.59
N ILE A 153 11.20 6.69 10.86
CA ILE A 153 12.59 6.22 10.71
C ILE A 153 13.07 6.26 9.25
N PHE A 154 12.18 5.99 8.28
CA PHE A 154 12.52 6.01 6.86
C PHE A 154 12.84 7.44 6.42
N ARG A 155 12.05 8.43 6.85
CA ARG A 155 12.34 9.85 6.64
C ARG A 155 13.65 10.26 7.32
N LYS A 156 13.87 9.86 8.57
CA LYS A 156 15.11 10.14 9.33
C LYS A 156 16.35 9.57 8.62
N LYS A 157 16.26 8.34 8.12
CA LYS A 157 17.31 7.68 7.33
C LYS A 157 17.28 8.10 5.86
N GLY A 158 16.39 8.99 5.43
CA GLY A 158 16.21 9.47 4.06
C GLY A 158 15.92 8.38 3.03
N VAL A 159 15.30 7.27 3.43
CA VAL A 159 14.87 6.18 2.56
C VAL A 159 13.51 6.54 1.96
N GLU A 160 13.39 6.45 0.64
CA GLU A 160 12.14 6.75 -0.07
C GLU A 160 11.09 5.65 0.23
N VAL A 161 9.84 6.05 0.46
CA VAL A 161 8.70 5.14 0.66
C VAL A 161 7.59 5.55 -0.30
N LEU A 162 7.02 4.57 -1.01
CA LEU A 162 5.87 4.78 -1.88
C LEU A 162 4.60 4.95 -1.03
N LEU A 163 3.77 5.95 -1.38
CA LEU A 163 2.54 6.31 -0.69
C LEU A 163 1.34 5.83 -1.52
N LEU A 164 0.77 4.70 -1.13
CA LEU A 164 -0.34 4.05 -1.83
C LEU A 164 -1.64 4.39 -1.09
N SER A 165 -2.63 4.89 -1.84
CA SER A 165 -3.88 5.38 -1.25
C SER A 165 -5.12 5.16 -2.10
N ASP A 166 -4.96 4.52 -3.26
CA ASP A 166 -6.09 4.11 -4.06
C ASP A 166 -6.63 2.77 -3.57
N ARG A 167 -7.94 2.56 -3.64
CA ARG A 167 -8.57 1.31 -3.20
C ARG A 167 -8.03 0.07 -3.95
N VAL A 168 -7.65 0.23 -5.21
CA VAL A 168 -7.08 -0.84 -6.03
C VAL A 168 -5.67 -1.25 -5.58
N ASP A 169 -4.98 -0.41 -4.80
CA ASP A 169 -3.58 -0.66 -4.40
C ASP A 169 -3.44 -1.92 -3.56
N GLU A 170 -4.31 -2.14 -2.57
CA GLU A 170 -4.29 -3.36 -1.73
C GLU A 170 -4.51 -4.64 -2.56
N TRP A 171 -5.40 -4.55 -3.55
CA TRP A 171 -5.64 -5.66 -4.46
C TRP A 171 -4.42 -5.89 -5.36
N MET A 172 -3.87 -4.83 -5.96
CA MET A 172 -2.68 -4.88 -6.81
C MET A 172 -1.48 -5.50 -6.08
N LEU A 173 -1.24 -5.09 -4.83
CA LEU A 173 -0.16 -5.59 -3.97
C LEU A 173 -0.27 -7.10 -3.68
N SER A 174 -1.46 -7.69 -3.78
CA SER A 174 -1.64 -9.14 -3.64
C SER A 174 -1.05 -9.93 -4.82
N PHE A 175 -0.79 -9.27 -5.95
CA PHE A 175 -0.18 -9.84 -7.15
C PHE A 175 1.20 -9.25 -7.47
N PHE A 176 1.65 -8.26 -6.68
CA PHE A 176 2.88 -7.52 -6.92
C PHE A 176 3.89 -7.73 -5.79
N THR A 177 4.75 -8.74 -5.95
CA THR A 177 5.73 -9.14 -4.91
C THR A 177 7.13 -8.55 -5.12
N GLU A 178 7.54 -8.33 -6.36
CA GLU A 178 8.89 -7.85 -6.70
C GLU A 178 8.93 -7.04 -8.00
N PHE A 179 9.91 -6.14 -8.11
CA PHE A 179 10.24 -5.41 -9.33
C PHE A 179 11.76 -5.31 -9.48
N ASP A 180 12.29 -5.69 -10.64
CA ASP A 180 13.74 -5.64 -10.94
C ASP A 180 14.62 -6.30 -9.85
N GLY A 181 14.17 -7.45 -9.35
CA GLY A 181 14.83 -8.22 -8.29
C GLY A 181 14.74 -7.60 -6.89
N LYS A 182 13.96 -6.52 -6.70
CA LYS A 182 13.72 -5.89 -5.40
C LYS A 182 12.34 -6.27 -4.87
N GLN A 183 12.29 -6.79 -3.65
CA GLN A 183 11.05 -7.16 -3.00
C GLN A 183 10.25 -5.92 -2.57
N MET A 184 8.93 -5.96 -2.77
CA MET A 184 8.00 -4.96 -2.24
C MET A 184 7.75 -5.24 -0.75
N THR A 185 8.03 -4.28 0.12
CA THR A 185 7.91 -4.43 1.57
C THR A 185 7.05 -3.32 2.18
N SER A 186 6.02 -3.70 2.93
CA SER A 186 5.20 -2.75 3.67
C SER A 186 5.93 -2.27 4.92
N VAL A 187 5.96 -0.95 5.14
CA VAL A 187 6.50 -0.38 6.39
C VAL A 187 5.54 -0.54 7.59
N ALA A 188 4.31 -1.02 7.35
CA ALA A 188 3.25 -1.21 8.36
C ALA A 188 3.01 -2.69 8.72
N LYS A 189 3.84 -3.61 8.21
CA LYS A 189 3.78 -5.04 8.51
C LYS A 189 5.08 -5.55 9.11
N GLY A 190 4.99 -6.60 9.92
CA GLY A 190 6.15 -7.31 10.46
C GLY A 190 7.04 -6.42 11.33
N GLY A 191 8.27 -6.89 11.60
CA GLY A 191 9.29 -6.11 12.31
C GLY A 191 9.84 -4.94 11.49
N LEU A 192 10.56 -4.01 12.13
CA LEU A 192 11.31 -3.00 11.40
C LEU A 192 12.45 -3.69 10.66
N ASP A 193 12.34 -3.76 9.34
CA ASP A 193 13.38 -4.29 8.49
C ASP A 193 13.90 -3.19 7.57
N LEU A 194 15.10 -2.71 7.89
CA LEU A 194 15.84 -1.75 7.08
C LEU A 194 16.93 -2.44 6.25
N GLY A 195 16.98 -3.78 6.24
CA GLY A 195 18.01 -4.56 5.57
C GLY A 195 19.41 -4.18 6.04
N ASN A 196 20.29 -3.89 5.09
CA ASN A 196 21.68 -3.48 5.38
C ASN A 196 21.81 -1.99 5.72
N LEU A 197 20.71 -1.25 5.90
CA LEU A 197 20.71 0.15 6.33
C LEU A 197 20.70 0.31 7.86
N SER A 198 20.62 -0.80 8.62
CA SER A 198 20.73 -0.83 10.08
C SER A 198 22.15 -1.17 10.51
N ASP A 199 22.73 -0.38 11.42
CA ASP A 199 24.07 -0.63 11.95
C ASP A 199 24.04 -1.78 12.98
N GLU A 200 25.11 -2.58 13.08
CA GLU A 200 25.19 -3.68 14.07
C GLU A 200 25.08 -3.20 15.52
N ASN A 201 25.51 -1.98 15.80
CA ASN A 201 25.39 -1.37 17.13
C ASN A 201 23.93 -1.04 17.48
N GLU A 202 23.15 -0.54 16.51
CA GLU A 202 21.71 -0.29 16.68
C GLU A 202 21.00 -1.60 17.08
N LYS A 203 21.32 -2.72 16.41
CA LYS A 203 20.70 -4.03 16.71
C LYS A 203 20.94 -4.48 18.16
N LYS A 204 22.14 -4.29 18.71
CA LYS A 204 22.44 -4.67 20.10
C LYS A 204 21.73 -3.78 21.10
N GLU A 205 21.69 -2.47 20.84
CA GLU A 205 20.97 -1.51 21.67
C GLU A 205 19.47 -1.80 21.71
N HIS A 206 18.92 -2.27 20.59
CA HIS A 206 17.52 -2.70 20.51
C HIS A 206 17.22 -3.89 21.44
N GLU A 207 18.06 -4.93 21.41
CA GLU A 207 17.90 -6.11 22.27
C GLU A 207 18.02 -5.80 23.77
N GLU A 208 18.90 -4.87 24.14
CA GLU A 208 19.03 -4.43 25.54
C GLU A 208 17.83 -3.60 25.99
N THR A 209 17.35 -2.69 25.13
CA THR A 209 16.17 -1.87 25.41
C THR A 209 14.93 -2.74 25.57
N GLU A 210 14.73 -3.75 24.71
CA GLU A 210 13.59 -4.66 24.83
C GLU A 210 13.56 -5.38 26.19
N LYS A 211 14.72 -5.83 26.69
CA LYS A 211 14.83 -6.43 28.04
C LYS A 211 14.47 -5.43 29.14
N ASN A 212 14.90 -4.18 29.02
CA ASN A 212 14.64 -3.13 30.02
C ASN A 212 13.19 -2.67 30.10
N PHE A 213 12.40 -2.97 29.07
CA PHE A 213 10.99 -2.60 28.96
C PHE A 213 10.03 -3.78 29.12
N LYS A 214 10.54 -5.01 29.32
CA LYS A 214 9.74 -6.23 29.42
C LYS A 214 8.56 -6.12 30.40
N ASP A 215 8.79 -5.63 31.61
CA ASP A 215 7.74 -5.49 32.63
C ASP A 215 6.64 -4.50 32.18
N LEU A 216 7.01 -3.43 31.46
CA LEU A 216 6.05 -2.47 30.90
C LEU A 216 5.23 -3.13 29.78
N LEU A 217 5.89 -3.84 28.87
CA LEU A 217 5.25 -4.53 27.76
C LEU A 217 4.23 -5.56 28.24
N ASP A 218 4.61 -6.39 29.24
CA ASP A 218 3.72 -7.40 29.82
C ASP A 218 2.49 -6.76 30.48
N ARG A 219 2.67 -5.64 31.20
CA ARG A 219 1.57 -4.89 31.82
C ARG A 219 0.66 -4.25 30.77
N MET A 220 1.21 -3.66 29.71
CA MET A 220 0.44 -3.09 28.61
C MET A 220 -0.35 -4.16 27.86
N LYS A 221 0.25 -5.33 27.63
CA LYS A 221 -0.40 -6.47 26.99
C LYS A 221 -1.58 -6.98 27.80
N ALA A 222 -1.45 -7.05 29.13
CA ALA A 222 -2.55 -7.40 30.02
C ALA A 222 -3.69 -6.36 29.96
N ALA A 223 -3.37 -5.07 29.96
CA ALA A 223 -4.36 -4.00 29.83
C ALA A 223 -5.09 -3.98 28.47
N LEU A 224 -4.54 -4.65 27.45
CA LEU A 224 -5.03 -4.68 26.07
C LEU A 224 -5.35 -6.09 25.55
N GLU A 225 -5.56 -7.10 26.41
CA GLU A 225 -5.61 -8.51 25.97
C GLU A 225 -6.61 -8.79 24.84
N ASP A 226 -7.74 -8.07 24.84
CA ASP A 226 -8.80 -8.19 23.84
C ASP A 226 -8.54 -7.38 22.56
N LYS A 227 -7.57 -6.48 22.57
CA LYS A 227 -7.31 -5.51 21.50
C LYS A 227 -6.05 -5.80 20.70
N VAL A 228 -5.04 -6.40 21.29
CA VAL A 228 -3.73 -6.66 20.65
C VAL A 228 -3.36 -8.13 20.65
N LYS A 229 -2.59 -8.54 19.65
CA LYS A 229 -1.90 -9.83 19.60
C LYS A 229 -0.65 -9.82 20.48
N ASP A 230 0.08 -8.71 20.41
CA ASP A 230 1.32 -8.53 21.16
C ASP A 230 1.63 -7.05 21.39
N VAL A 231 2.55 -6.77 22.32
CA VAL A 231 3.10 -5.43 22.58
C VAL A 231 4.62 -5.52 22.58
N ARG A 232 5.30 -4.71 21.77
CA ARG A 232 6.77 -4.70 21.69
C ARG A 232 7.34 -3.30 21.55
N VAL A 233 8.63 -3.15 21.88
CA VAL A 233 9.35 -1.90 21.56
C VAL A 233 9.62 -1.81 20.06
N THR A 234 9.73 -0.58 19.57
CA THR A 234 10.13 -0.32 18.19
C THR A 234 11.08 0.86 18.10
N PHE A 235 11.89 0.80 17.06
CA PHE A 235 12.84 1.84 16.67
C PHE A 235 12.45 2.47 15.33
N ARG A 236 11.24 2.14 14.84
CA ARG A 236 10.70 2.76 13.62
C ARG A 236 10.09 4.13 13.85
N LEU A 237 9.83 4.46 15.11
CA LEU A 237 9.21 5.70 15.56
C LEU A 237 10.29 6.64 16.12
N THR A 238 10.13 7.93 15.85
CA THR A 238 10.94 9.02 16.38
C THR A 238 10.11 9.93 17.27
N ASP A 239 9.01 10.45 16.73
CA ASP A 239 8.16 11.45 17.39
C ASP A 239 6.85 10.83 17.91
N SER A 240 6.38 9.76 17.27
CA SER A 240 5.17 9.08 17.71
C SER A 240 5.42 8.21 18.94
N PRO A 241 4.49 8.16 19.92
CA PRO A 241 4.62 7.31 21.09
C PRO A 241 4.38 5.82 20.77
N ALA A 242 3.50 5.53 19.82
CA ALA A 242 3.13 4.18 19.45
C ALA A 242 2.56 4.08 18.04
N CYS A 243 2.58 2.88 17.47
CA CYS A 243 1.87 2.51 16.25
C CYS A 243 1.39 1.05 16.35
N LEU A 244 0.44 0.66 15.50
CA LEU A 244 -0.04 -0.68 15.30
C LEU A 244 0.55 -1.26 14.01
N VAL A 245 1.00 -2.50 14.07
CA VAL A 245 1.49 -3.21 12.88
C VAL A 245 0.73 -4.50 12.71
N SER A 246 0.52 -4.90 11.46
CA SER A 246 0.02 -6.23 11.15
C SER A 246 1.19 -7.23 11.17
N ASP A 247 0.93 -8.50 11.47
CA ASP A 247 1.96 -9.53 11.31
C ASP A 247 2.35 -9.67 9.82
N GLU A 248 3.53 -10.21 9.55
CA GLU A 248 4.13 -10.30 8.21
C GLU A 248 3.23 -11.08 7.24
N ASN A 249 2.58 -12.14 7.73
CA ASN A 249 1.69 -13.01 6.95
C ASN A 249 0.20 -12.64 7.06
N GLU A 250 -0.14 -11.58 7.78
CA GLU A 250 -1.53 -11.17 7.99
C GLU A 250 -1.95 -10.09 6.97
N LEU A 251 -3.26 -9.88 6.82
CA LEU A 251 -3.80 -8.79 6.01
C LEU A 251 -3.40 -7.45 6.62
N SER A 252 -3.18 -6.43 5.78
CA SER A 252 -2.91 -5.08 6.28
C SER A 252 -4.12 -4.53 7.04
N GLY A 253 -3.88 -3.65 8.01
CA GLY A 253 -4.96 -2.95 8.72
C GLY A 253 -5.90 -2.20 7.76
N ASN A 254 -5.35 -1.60 6.71
CA ASN A 254 -6.11 -0.92 5.66
C ASN A 254 -6.99 -1.89 4.85
N LEU A 255 -6.47 -3.03 4.41
CA LEU A 255 -7.26 -4.06 3.72
C LEU A 255 -8.37 -4.64 4.61
N LEU A 256 -8.09 -4.89 5.89
CA LEU A 256 -9.12 -5.36 6.85
C LEU A 256 -10.29 -4.36 6.95
N ARG A 257 -9.99 -3.05 7.00
CA ARG A 257 -11.03 -2.01 7.00
C ARG A 257 -11.82 -2.00 5.70
N MET A 258 -11.14 -2.11 4.56
CA MET A 258 -11.79 -2.17 3.25
C MET A 258 -12.76 -3.36 3.15
N LEU A 259 -12.37 -4.55 3.62
CA LEU A 259 -13.22 -5.74 3.65
C LEU A 259 -14.45 -5.54 4.54
N LYS A 260 -14.25 -5.03 5.77
CA LYS A 260 -15.35 -4.72 6.71
C LYS A 260 -16.33 -3.71 6.11
N ALA A 261 -15.82 -2.64 5.50
CA ALA A 261 -16.65 -1.61 4.85
C ALA A 261 -17.42 -2.13 3.64
N ALA A 262 -16.91 -3.15 2.95
CA ALA A 262 -17.59 -3.84 1.86
C ALA A 262 -18.61 -4.90 2.33
N GLY A 263 -18.79 -5.07 3.65
CA GLY A 263 -19.66 -6.10 4.22
C GLY A 263 -19.13 -7.53 4.03
N GLN A 264 -17.86 -7.68 3.69
CA GLN A 264 -17.21 -8.98 3.54
C GLN A 264 -16.76 -9.50 4.91
N GLN A 265 -16.70 -10.82 5.06
CA GLN A 265 -16.08 -11.43 6.24
C GLN A 265 -14.58 -11.15 6.21
N ALA A 266 -14.10 -10.35 7.16
CA ALA A 266 -12.69 -10.14 7.40
C ALA A 266 -12.22 -11.07 8.53
N PRO A 267 -11.03 -11.67 8.45
CA PRO A 267 -10.42 -12.38 9.56
C PRO A 267 -10.38 -11.49 10.82
N ASP A 268 -10.66 -12.09 11.97
CA ASP A 268 -10.52 -11.40 13.26
C ASP A 268 -9.06 -11.46 13.71
N THR A 269 -8.23 -10.60 13.11
CA THR A 269 -6.81 -10.48 13.44
C THR A 269 -6.58 -9.26 14.32
N LYS A 270 -5.92 -9.47 15.47
CA LYS A 270 -5.50 -8.40 16.37
C LYS A 270 -4.14 -7.84 15.93
N PRO A 271 -3.94 -6.52 15.92
CA PRO A 271 -2.65 -5.92 15.59
C PRO A 271 -1.62 -6.12 16.71
N ILE A 272 -0.35 -5.86 16.40
CA ILE A 272 0.73 -5.74 17.38
C ILE A 272 0.90 -4.25 17.70
N LEU A 273 0.86 -3.88 18.98
CA LEU A 273 1.18 -2.52 19.42
C LEU A 273 2.69 -2.37 19.56
N GLU A 274 3.27 -1.49 18.76
CA GLU A 274 4.67 -1.10 18.86
C GLU A 274 4.78 0.23 19.61
N ILE A 275 5.65 0.29 20.62
CA ILE A 275 5.87 1.49 21.45
C ILE A 275 7.26 2.07 21.24
N ASN A 276 7.36 3.39 21.29
CA ASN A 276 8.61 4.13 21.24
C ASN A 276 9.18 4.26 22.68
N PRO A 277 10.28 3.56 23.02
CA PRO A 277 10.84 3.58 24.37
C PRO A 277 11.44 4.93 24.77
N GLU A 278 11.80 5.78 23.81
CA GLU A 278 12.38 7.10 24.05
C GLU A 278 11.32 8.20 24.23
N HIS A 279 10.07 7.92 23.88
CA HIS A 279 9.02 8.93 23.90
C HIS A 279 8.65 9.33 25.33
N PRO A 280 8.55 10.63 25.67
CA PRO A 280 8.27 11.09 27.03
C PRO A 280 6.99 10.52 27.66
N LEU A 281 5.94 10.27 26.85
CA LEU A 281 4.71 9.63 27.33
C LEU A 281 4.96 8.21 27.86
N LEU A 282 5.83 7.43 27.22
CA LEU A 282 6.12 6.05 27.64
C LEU A 282 6.98 6.04 28.90
N LEU A 283 7.93 6.97 29.01
CA LEU A 283 8.72 7.17 30.22
C LEU A 283 7.84 7.58 31.42
N LYS A 284 6.88 8.48 31.19
CA LYS A 284 5.91 8.86 32.23
C LYS A 284 5.00 7.69 32.61
N LEU A 285 4.48 6.96 31.62
CA LEU A 285 3.61 5.80 31.83
C LEU A 285 4.29 4.72 32.67
N LYS A 286 5.59 4.48 32.47
CA LYS A 286 6.38 3.53 33.27
C LYS A 286 6.37 3.83 34.77
N SER A 287 6.17 5.09 35.16
CA SER A 287 6.15 5.55 36.56
C SER A 287 4.75 5.81 37.14
N ASP A 288 3.69 5.76 36.32
CA ASP A 288 2.32 6.08 36.73
C ASP A 288 1.55 4.79 37.01
N ASP A 289 1.37 4.46 38.29
CA ASP A 289 0.59 3.29 38.70
C ASP A 289 -0.91 3.55 38.78
N GLN A 290 -1.33 4.81 38.93
CA GLN A 290 -2.72 5.15 39.24
C GLN A 290 -3.59 5.15 37.98
N HIS A 291 -3.07 5.63 36.86
CA HIS A 291 -3.82 5.78 35.61
C HIS A 291 -3.22 4.97 34.45
N PHE A 292 -2.48 3.91 34.78
CA PHE A 292 -1.74 3.11 33.81
C PHE A 292 -2.63 2.53 32.70
N ASP A 293 -3.75 1.92 33.10
CA ASP A 293 -4.66 1.24 32.18
C ASP A 293 -5.36 2.26 31.28
N GLU A 294 -5.73 3.42 31.82
CA GLU A 294 -6.32 4.51 31.06
C GLU A 294 -5.35 5.05 30.02
N TRP A 295 -4.10 5.35 30.40
CA TRP A 295 -3.09 5.84 29.46
C TRP A 295 -2.73 4.80 28.40
N THR A 296 -2.62 3.53 28.77
CA THR A 296 -2.34 2.44 27.82
C THR A 296 -3.44 2.33 26.77
N GLN A 297 -4.70 2.45 27.20
CA GLN A 297 -5.85 2.41 26.29
C GLN A 297 -5.91 3.66 25.40
N VAL A 298 -5.58 4.84 25.94
CA VAL A 298 -5.44 6.06 25.14
C VAL A 298 -4.35 5.92 24.09
N LEU A 299 -3.18 5.38 24.43
CA LEU A 299 -2.08 5.15 23.50
C LEU A 299 -2.50 4.21 22.36
N PHE A 300 -3.18 3.12 22.68
CA PHE A 300 -3.72 2.21 21.68
C PHE A 300 -4.73 2.91 20.76
N ASP A 301 -5.71 3.63 21.33
CA ASP A 301 -6.76 4.30 20.56
C ASP A 301 -6.16 5.42 19.67
N GLN A 302 -5.12 6.13 20.12
CA GLN A 302 -4.37 7.10 19.33
C GLN A 302 -3.61 6.45 18.17
N ALA A 303 -2.90 5.34 18.43
CA ALA A 303 -2.21 4.59 17.39
C ALA A 303 -3.19 4.09 16.31
N LEU A 304 -4.36 3.57 16.73
CA LEU A 304 -5.41 3.15 15.82
C LEU A 304 -5.91 4.29 14.93
N LEU A 305 -6.14 5.47 15.51
CA LEU A 305 -6.56 6.65 14.76
C LEU A 305 -5.50 7.15 13.78
N ALA A 306 -4.22 7.14 14.20
CA ALA A 306 -3.10 7.60 13.38
C ALA A 306 -2.94 6.79 12.09
N GLU A 307 -3.38 5.53 12.10
CA GLU A 307 -3.35 4.63 10.94
C GLU A 307 -4.63 4.64 10.10
N GLY A 308 -5.52 5.60 10.34
CA GLY A 308 -6.82 5.69 9.66
C GLY A 308 -7.86 4.69 10.18
N GLY A 309 -7.60 4.07 11.33
CA GLY A 309 -8.55 3.22 12.02
C GLY A 309 -9.77 3.99 12.55
N GLN A 310 -10.82 3.24 12.84
CA GLN A 310 -12.02 3.76 13.49
C GLN A 310 -12.12 3.18 14.90
N LEU A 311 -12.44 4.04 15.87
CA LEU A 311 -12.68 3.60 17.23
C LEU A 311 -14.01 2.85 17.32
N ASN A 312 -14.04 1.73 18.05
CA ASN A 312 -15.28 1.00 18.33
C ASN A 312 -16.25 1.82 19.19
N ASP A 313 -15.72 2.59 20.14
CA ASP A 313 -16.50 3.51 20.99
C ASP A 313 -15.77 4.85 21.14
N PRO A 314 -16.02 5.82 20.24
CA PRO A 314 -15.44 7.16 20.32
C PRO A 314 -15.80 7.90 21.62
N ALA A 315 -16.97 7.64 22.21
CA ALA A 315 -17.41 8.32 23.42
C ALA A 315 -16.62 7.84 24.64
N ALA A 316 -16.33 6.54 24.73
CA ALA A 316 -15.45 5.98 25.75
C ALA A 316 -14.03 6.57 25.68
N TYR A 317 -13.47 6.72 24.48
CA TYR A 317 -12.17 7.37 24.27
C TYR A 317 -12.17 8.82 24.80
N VAL A 318 -13.14 9.64 24.40
CA VAL A 318 -13.26 11.04 24.86
C VAL A 318 -13.43 11.12 26.38
N LYS A 319 -14.26 10.26 26.96
CA LYS A 319 -14.45 10.20 28.42
C LYS A 319 -13.15 9.90 29.15
N ARG A 320 -12.37 8.93 28.65
CA ARG A 320 -11.07 8.52 29.22
C ARG A 320 -10.06 9.66 29.16
N ILE A 321 -9.95 10.34 28.02
CA ILE A 321 -9.10 11.53 27.86
C ILE A 321 -9.49 12.63 28.85
N ASN A 322 -10.79 12.94 28.96
CA ASN A 322 -11.25 14.00 29.87
C ASN A 322 -10.97 13.67 31.33
N GLN A 323 -11.05 12.40 31.73
CA GLN A 323 -10.68 11.96 33.08
C GLN A 323 -9.18 12.18 33.34
N LEU A 324 -8.32 11.80 32.40
CA LEU A 324 -6.87 11.96 32.50
C LEU A 324 -6.40 13.43 32.48
N LEU A 325 -7.15 14.31 31.81
CA LEU A 325 -6.85 15.75 31.79
C LEU A 325 -7.25 16.45 33.10
N LEU A 326 -8.14 15.85 33.89
CA LEU A 326 -8.61 16.41 35.16
C LEU A 326 -7.89 15.82 36.39
N SER A 327 -7.12 14.74 36.22
CA SER A 327 -6.34 14.08 37.26
C SER A 327 -4.99 14.75 37.50
#